data_AF-A0A1L9U1M8-F1
#
_entry.id   AF-A0A1L9U1M8-F1
#
_cell.length_a   1.000
_cell.length_b   1.000
_cell.length_c   1.000
_cell.angle_alpha   90.00
_cell.angle_beta   90.00
_cell.angle_gamma   90.00
#
_symmetry.space_group_name_H-M   'P 1'
#
loop_
_entity.id
_entity.type
_entity.pdbx_description
1 polymer ?
#
loop_
_entity_poly.entity_id
_entity_poly.type
_entity_poly.pdbx_seq_one_letter_code
_entity_poly.pdbx_strand_id
1 'polypeptide(L)'
;MNQTLLEYLSIALPAIRVGRTAPSRNTTNPRYGADDIRSVVDWTDFNYSTITQRYGTMLNSKRIRRDPIESPPASINDEPHFHSRFSELVQPRVRRALRAGFDQLEPELPARRLSPVTFDVGSSAALIDQFRPDTAYVVIANEVSSSNRAPGDLKVSWKWQSSWKSSSDPIQKREYKQALAQVNFYMDQHTAKYGFILTDKELVAVKRLDRNGSLAVSTAIGWTTGGAGQLSVLLALWYIGMLAAEDDDWALNV
;
A
#
# COMPACT_ATOMS: atom_id res chain seq x y z
N MET A 1 -1.85 14.41 -24.18
CA MET A 1 -0.52 13.81 -24.42
C MET A 1 -0.42 12.50 -23.64
N ASN A 2 0.24 11.47 -24.19
CA ASN A 2 0.52 10.20 -23.52
C ASN A 2 1.95 10.17 -22.95
N GLN A 3 2.18 9.32 -21.95
CA GLN A 3 3.49 9.03 -21.36
C GLN A 3 3.61 7.52 -21.09
N THR A 4 4.79 7.04 -20.71
CA THR A 4 4.99 5.65 -20.30
C THR A 4 4.27 5.41 -18.97
N LEU A 5 3.94 4.15 -18.67
CA LEU A 5 3.38 3.81 -17.37
C LEU A 5 4.39 4.06 -16.25
N LEU A 6 5.69 3.89 -16.51
CA LEU A 6 6.74 4.25 -15.57
C LEU A 6 6.73 5.75 -15.24
N GLU A 7 6.71 6.63 -16.24
CA GLU A 7 6.63 8.08 -16.04
C GLU A 7 5.35 8.48 -15.27
N TYR A 8 4.24 7.79 -15.54
CA TYR A 8 2.99 7.99 -14.83
C TYR A 8 3.03 7.60 -13.36
N LEU A 9 3.63 6.45 -13.05
CA LEU A 9 3.77 5.96 -11.69
C LEU A 9 4.89 6.68 -10.94
N SER A 10 5.90 7.23 -11.62
CA SER A 10 7.05 7.88 -10.97
C SER A 10 6.75 9.31 -10.49
N ILE A 11 5.52 9.82 -10.61
CA ILE A 11 5.17 11.17 -10.18
C ILE A 11 5.35 11.33 -8.66
N ALA A 12 6.03 12.40 -8.26
CA ALA A 12 6.07 12.87 -6.88
C ALA A 12 4.70 13.49 -6.51
N LEU A 13 4.07 13.01 -5.44
CA LEU A 13 2.81 13.58 -4.98
C LEU A 13 3.04 14.96 -4.34
N PRO A 14 2.11 15.92 -4.49
CA PRO A 14 2.25 17.22 -3.83
C PRO A 14 2.21 17.05 -2.31
N ALA A 15 3.02 17.84 -1.60
CA ALA A 15 3.00 17.85 -0.15
C ALA A 15 1.62 18.23 0.38
N ILE A 16 1.12 17.47 1.35
CA ILE A 16 -0.12 17.79 2.07
C ILE A 16 0.25 18.65 3.29
N ARG A 17 -0.41 19.80 3.43
CA ARG A 17 -0.24 20.67 4.60
C ARG A 17 -1.00 20.09 5.79
N VAL A 18 -0.36 20.07 6.95
CA VAL A 18 -0.98 19.70 8.22
C VAL A 18 -1.45 20.99 8.90
N GLY A 19 -2.74 21.05 9.23
CA GLY A 19 -3.31 22.17 9.98
C GLY A 19 -3.11 22.02 11.49
N ARG A 20 -4.11 22.42 12.28
CA ARG A 20 -4.06 22.24 13.74
C ARG A 20 -4.45 20.80 14.07
N THR A 21 -3.52 20.06 14.66
CA THR A 21 -3.73 18.67 15.07
C THR A 21 -3.45 18.51 16.55
N ALA A 22 -4.15 17.57 17.18
CA ALA A 22 -3.85 17.12 18.53
C ALA A 22 -3.12 15.77 18.48
N PRO A 23 -2.08 15.56 19.30
CA PRO A 23 -1.50 14.24 19.48
C PRO A 23 -2.59 13.24 19.85
N SER A 24 -2.63 12.11 19.16
CA SER A 24 -3.57 11.03 19.41
C SER A 24 -2.89 9.69 19.14
N ARG A 25 -3.44 8.61 19.70
CA ARG A 25 -2.89 7.26 19.57
C ARG A 25 -3.53 6.52 18.40
N ASN A 26 -2.90 5.43 17.97
CA ASN A 26 -3.52 4.49 17.04
C ASN A 26 -4.75 3.82 17.67
N THR A 27 -5.64 3.37 16.80
CA THR A 27 -6.76 2.50 17.18
C THR A 27 -6.24 1.24 17.85
N THR A 28 -6.84 0.87 18.96
CA THR A 28 -6.55 -0.37 19.69
C THR A 28 -7.76 -1.29 19.66
N ASN A 29 -7.54 -2.60 19.61
CA ASN A 29 -8.60 -3.59 19.65
C ASN A 29 -8.15 -4.80 20.49
N PRO A 30 -9.03 -5.49 21.25
CA PRO A 30 -8.65 -6.69 21.98
C PRO A 30 -8.14 -7.85 21.11
N ARG A 31 -8.40 -7.83 19.79
CA ARG A 31 -8.01 -8.89 18.85
C ARG A 31 -6.61 -8.75 18.24
N TYR A 32 -5.98 -7.59 18.40
CA TYR A 32 -4.61 -7.36 17.94
C TYR A 32 -3.93 -6.28 18.80
N GLY A 33 -2.65 -6.45 19.07
CA GLY A 33 -1.86 -5.52 19.86
C GLY A 33 -0.41 -5.48 19.43
N ALA A 34 0.28 -4.42 19.85
CA ALA A 34 1.71 -4.24 19.60
C ALA A 34 2.57 -5.47 19.99
N ASP A 35 2.17 -6.22 21.02
CA ASP A 35 2.88 -7.41 21.50
C ASP A 35 2.71 -8.64 20.59
N ASP A 36 1.75 -8.62 19.67
CA ASP A 36 1.59 -9.65 18.65
C ASP A 36 2.68 -9.55 17.57
N ILE A 37 3.36 -8.41 17.45
CA ILE A 37 4.49 -8.23 16.54
C ILE A 37 5.78 -8.67 17.23
N ARG A 38 6.18 -9.90 16.92
CA ARG A 38 7.34 -10.59 17.50
C ARG A 38 8.66 -10.14 16.88
N SER A 39 8.70 -9.99 15.56
CA SER A 39 9.91 -9.59 14.85
C SER A 39 9.61 -8.69 13.65
N VAL A 40 10.49 -7.72 13.42
CA VAL A 40 10.44 -6.82 12.27
C VAL A 40 11.81 -6.77 11.63
N VAL A 41 11.95 -7.38 10.46
CA VAL A 41 13.17 -7.33 9.64
C VAL A 41 12.99 -6.36 8.47
N ASP A 42 14.07 -6.00 7.80
CA ASP A 42 14.01 -5.12 6.63
C ASP A 42 13.66 -5.93 5.37
N TRP A 43 12.71 -5.43 4.57
CA TRP A 43 12.40 -5.98 3.26
C TRP A 43 13.22 -5.25 2.18
N THR A 44 14.48 -5.65 2.05
CA THR A 44 15.47 -4.97 1.17
C THR A 44 15.11 -5.03 -0.31
N ASP A 45 14.40 -6.07 -0.73
CA ASP A 45 14.06 -6.29 -2.14
C ASP A 45 12.88 -5.43 -2.62
N PHE A 46 12.15 -4.78 -1.72
CA PHE A 46 11.08 -3.83 -2.08
C PHE A 46 11.68 -2.47 -2.44
N ASN A 47 12.26 -2.36 -3.64
CA ASN A 47 12.95 -1.17 -4.10
C ASN A 47 12.78 -0.95 -5.63
N TYR A 48 13.16 0.24 -6.11
CA TYR A 48 13.03 0.62 -7.52
C TYR A 48 13.75 -0.33 -8.49
N SER A 49 14.95 -0.79 -8.12
CA SER A 49 15.76 -1.68 -8.96
C SER A 49 15.06 -3.02 -9.18
N THR A 50 14.56 -3.65 -8.12
CA THR A 50 13.81 -4.92 -8.22
C THR A 50 12.56 -4.75 -9.09
N ILE A 51 11.79 -3.67 -8.89
CA ILE A 51 10.55 -3.43 -9.62
C ILE A 51 10.83 -3.24 -11.12
N THR A 52 11.83 -2.42 -11.45
CA THR A 52 12.21 -2.17 -12.84
C THR A 52 12.88 -3.36 -13.51
N GLN A 53 13.62 -4.19 -12.77
CA GLN A 53 14.13 -5.45 -13.29
C GLN A 53 12.98 -6.41 -13.67
N ARG A 54 11.94 -6.49 -12.83
CA ARG A 54 10.83 -7.45 -13.02
C ARG A 54 9.80 -6.98 -14.06
N TYR A 55 9.45 -5.71 -14.04
CA TYR A 55 8.36 -5.15 -14.85
C TYR A 55 8.78 -4.00 -15.76
N GLY A 56 10.07 -3.67 -15.84
CA GLY A 56 10.58 -2.51 -16.59
C GLY A 56 10.21 -2.50 -18.07
N THR A 57 10.24 -3.64 -18.75
CA THR A 57 9.83 -3.73 -20.17
C THR A 57 8.39 -3.27 -20.35
N MET A 58 7.47 -3.76 -19.51
CA MET A 58 6.06 -3.39 -19.57
C MET A 58 5.86 -1.93 -19.13
N LEU A 59 6.49 -1.51 -18.02
CA LEU A 59 6.40 -0.15 -17.48
C LEU A 59 6.88 0.92 -18.49
N ASN A 60 7.91 0.62 -19.29
CA ASN A 60 8.43 1.54 -20.30
C ASN A 60 7.67 1.51 -21.63
N SER A 61 7.04 0.39 -21.99
CA SER A 61 6.32 0.26 -23.26
C SER A 61 4.85 0.67 -23.17
N LYS A 62 4.16 0.44 -22.03
CA LYS A 62 2.75 0.82 -21.89
C LYS A 62 2.60 2.34 -22.00
N ARG A 63 1.78 2.79 -22.93
CA ARG A 63 1.38 4.21 -23.02
C ARG A 63 0.08 4.44 -22.26
N ILE A 64 0.06 5.50 -21.46
CA ILE A 64 -1.09 5.94 -20.68
C ILE A 64 -1.26 7.46 -20.82
N ARG A 65 -2.51 7.93 -20.92
CA ARG A 65 -2.81 9.37 -20.96
C ARG A 65 -2.39 10.04 -19.66
N ARG A 66 -1.76 11.21 -19.75
CA ARG A 66 -1.36 12.00 -18.58
C ARG A 66 -2.53 12.33 -17.66
N ASP A 67 -2.25 12.46 -16.37
CA ASP A 67 -3.21 12.83 -15.32
C ASP A 67 -2.55 13.79 -14.32
N PRO A 68 -2.29 15.04 -14.76
CA PRO A 68 -1.59 16.02 -13.93
C PRO A 68 -2.38 16.34 -12.67
N ILE A 69 -1.66 16.65 -11.59
CA ILE A 69 -2.25 17.18 -10.36
C ILE A 69 -2.17 18.70 -10.48
N GLU A 70 -3.30 19.34 -10.80
CA GLU A 70 -3.33 20.75 -11.20
C GLU A 70 -3.36 21.73 -10.02
N SER A 71 -3.88 21.29 -8.86
CA SER A 71 -4.04 22.12 -7.68
C SER A 71 -3.31 21.52 -6.48
N PRO A 72 -2.71 22.35 -5.61
CA PRO A 72 -2.23 21.89 -4.32
C PRO A 72 -3.38 21.29 -3.50
N PRO A 73 -3.16 20.17 -2.79
CA PRO A 73 -4.18 19.58 -1.95
C PRO A 73 -4.52 20.50 -0.78
N ALA A 74 -5.79 20.52 -0.39
CA ALA A 74 -6.20 21.18 0.84
C ALA A 74 -5.57 20.49 2.07
N SER A 75 -5.42 21.24 3.16
CA SER A 75 -4.81 20.74 4.38
C SER A 75 -5.61 19.60 5.02
N ILE A 76 -4.96 18.83 5.88
CA ILE A 76 -5.56 17.79 6.71
C ILE A 76 -5.46 18.16 8.19
N ASN A 77 -6.47 17.77 8.97
CA ASN A 77 -6.51 17.96 10.42
C ASN A 77 -6.75 16.64 11.19
N ASP A 78 -7.12 15.57 10.48
CA ASP A 78 -7.49 14.27 11.02
C ASP A 78 -7.35 13.16 9.95
N GLU A 79 -7.60 11.91 10.32
CA GLU A 79 -7.58 10.76 9.42
C GLU A 79 -8.63 10.86 8.29
N PRO A 80 -9.91 11.20 8.54
CA PRO A 80 -10.90 11.38 7.47
C PRO A 80 -10.48 12.38 6.37
N HIS A 81 -9.83 13.49 6.74
CA HIS A 81 -9.25 14.40 5.76
C HIS A 81 -8.14 13.73 4.95
N PHE A 82 -7.27 12.93 5.58
CA PHE A 82 -6.25 12.18 4.85
C PHE A 82 -6.84 11.13 3.91
N HIS A 83 -7.88 10.40 4.32
CA HIS A 83 -8.62 9.49 3.43
C HIS A 83 -9.16 10.22 2.20
N SER A 84 -9.69 11.43 2.39
CA SER A 84 -10.17 12.28 1.29
C SER A 84 -9.03 12.63 0.31
N ARG A 85 -7.84 12.96 0.81
CA ARG A 85 -6.65 13.23 -0.04
C ARG A 85 -6.14 11.98 -0.74
N PHE A 86 -6.17 10.85 -0.06
CA PHE A 86 -5.83 9.56 -0.67
C PHE A 86 -6.76 9.22 -1.84
N SER A 87 -8.07 9.37 -1.67
CA SER A 87 -9.06 9.13 -2.73
C SER A 87 -8.96 10.11 -3.90
N GLU A 88 -8.49 11.34 -3.66
CA GLU A 88 -8.26 12.36 -4.70
C GLU A 88 -6.95 12.13 -5.47
N LEU A 89 -5.86 11.89 -4.75
CA LEU A 89 -4.51 11.94 -5.32
C LEU A 89 -3.98 10.55 -5.74
N VAL A 90 -4.33 9.49 -5.01
CA VAL A 90 -3.65 8.19 -5.08
C VAL A 90 -4.53 7.12 -5.71
N GLN A 91 -5.69 6.86 -5.11
CA GLN A 91 -6.57 5.75 -5.46
C GLN A 91 -6.92 5.66 -6.96
N PRO A 92 -7.41 6.72 -7.64
CA PRO A 92 -7.74 6.64 -9.06
C PRO A 92 -6.51 6.39 -9.93
N ARG A 93 -5.34 6.91 -9.53
CA ARG A 93 -4.11 6.76 -10.30
C ARG A 93 -3.57 5.34 -10.24
N VAL A 94 -3.56 4.72 -9.05
CA VAL A 94 -3.15 3.32 -8.88
C VAL A 94 -4.12 2.38 -9.60
N ARG A 95 -5.43 2.56 -9.43
CA ARG A 95 -6.46 1.75 -10.13
C ARG A 95 -6.28 1.81 -11.64
N ARG A 96 -6.10 3.02 -12.19
CA ARG A 96 -5.92 3.23 -13.61
C ARG A 96 -4.62 2.63 -14.13
N ALA A 97 -3.53 2.72 -13.36
CA ALA A 97 -2.24 2.13 -13.70
C ALA A 97 -2.27 0.60 -13.68
N LEU A 98 -2.94 -0.01 -12.70
CA LEU A 98 -3.16 -1.46 -12.65
C LEU A 98 -3.92 -1.94 -13.88
N ARG A 99 -5.06 -1.28 -14.21
CA ARG A 99 -5.81 -1.59 -15.43
C ARG A 99 -4.92 -1.52 -16.66
N ALA A 100 -4.18 -0.43 -16.83
CA ALA A 100 -3.28 -0.27 -17.97
C ALA A 100 -2.18 -1.35 -18.03
N GLY A 101 -1.62 -1.75 -16.89
CA GLY A 101 -0.63 -2.80 -16.79
C GLY A 101 -1.19 -4.18 -17.15
N PHE A 102 -2.34 -4.56 -16.57
CA PHE A 102 -3.00 -5.83 -16.89
C PHE A 102 -3.49 -5.89 -18.33
N ASP A 103 -4.02 -4.78 -18.89
CA ASP A 103 -4.39 -4.69 -20.31
C ASP A 103 -3.20 -5.00 -21.24
N GLN A 104 -1.97 -4.67 -20.83
CA GLN A 104 -0.78 -5.02 -21.62
C GLN A 104 -0.32 -6.46 -21.39
N LEU A 105 -0.48 -6.96 -20.17
CA LEU A 105 -0.06 -8.31 -19.81
C LEU A 105 -1.10 -9.38 -20.17
N GLU A 106 -2.28 -9.01 -20.68
CA GLU A 106 -3.40 -9.93 -20.97
C GLU A 106 -2.96 -11.25 -21.63
N PRO A 107 -2.16 -11.26 -22.71
CA PRO A 107 -1.76 -12.51 -23.37
C PRO A 107 -0.85 -13.40 -22.51
N GLU A 108 -0.19 -12.81 -21.51
CA GLU A 108 0.80 -13.46 -20.65
C GLU A 108 0.24 -13.83 -19.27
N LEU A 109 -0.98 -13.39 -18.93
CA LEU A 109 -1.57 -13.63 -17.59
C LEU A 109 -1.61 -15.11 -17.21
N PRO A 110 -2.06 -16.06 -18.09
CA PRO A 110 -2.09 -17.48 -17.71
C PRO A 110 -0.68 -18.05 -17.49
N ALA A 111 0.26 -17.72 -18.37
CA ALA A 111 1.64 -18.21 -18.28
C ALA A 111 2.37 -17.66 -17.05
N ARG A 112 2.06 -16.43 -16.63
CA ARG A 112 2.61 -15.78 -15.45
C ARG A 112 1.83 -16.10 -14.16
N ARG A 113 0.70 -16.79 -14.26
CA ARG A 113 -0.22 -17.08 -13.15
C ARG A 113 -0.62 -15.81 -12.38
N LEU A 114 -1.03 -14.80 -13.14
CA LEU A 114 -1.50 -13.53 -12.62
C LEU A 114 -3.02 -13.40 -12.78
N SER A 115 -3.71 -13.17 -11.68
CA SER A 115 -5.12 -12.76 -11.68
C SER A 115 -5.21 -11.23 -11.59
N PRO A 116 -5.76 -10.52 -12.61
CA PRO A 116 -5.89 -9.07 -12.55
C PRO A 116 -6.63 -8.59 -11.31
N VAL A 117 -6.06 -7.60 -10.62
CA VAL A 117 -6.67 -6.97 -9.45
C VAL A 117 -7.04 -5.51 -9.71
N THR A 118 -8.04 -5.02 -8.99
CA THR A 118 -8.34 -3.59 -8.88
C THR A 118 -8.03 -3.10 -7.47
N PHE A 119 -7.75 -1.80 -7.35
CA PHE A 119 -7.47 -1.15 -6.07
C PHE A 119 -8.65 -0.27 -5.65
N ASP A 120 -9.15 -0.48 -4.44
CA ASP A 120 -10.32 0.22 -3.93
C ASP A 120 -10.30 0.38 -2.39
N VAL A 121 -11.37 0.94 -1.83
CA VAL A 121 -11.60 0.95 -0.39
C VAL A 121 -11.80 -0.48 0.14
N GLY A 122 -11.50 -0.71 1.42
CA GLY A 122 -11.55 -2.05 1.99
C GLY A 122 -12.93 -2.73 1.95
N SER A 123 -14.01 -1.96 1.82
CA SER A 123 -15.37 -2.51 1.66
C SER A 123 -15.64 -3.18 0.32
N SER A 124 -14.71 -3.10 -0.63
CA SER A 124 -14.80 -3.84 -1.89
C SER A 124 -14.40 -5.32 -1.72
N ALA A 125 -13.81 -5.69 -0.58
CA ALA A 125 -13.49 -7.08 -0.20
C ALA A 125 -14.44 -7.62 0.87
N ALA A 126 -14.29 -8.91 1.19
CA ALA A 126 -15.07 -9.56 2.25
C ALA A 126 -14.90 -8.90 3.62
N LEU A 127 -16.02 -8.71 4.32
CA LEU A 127 -16.02 -8.24 5.70
C LEU A 127 -15.91 -9.43 6.64
N ILE A 128 -14.76 -9.59 7.30
CA ILE A 128 -14.49 -10.69 8.23
C ILE A 128 -14.58 -10.15 9.66
N ASP A 129 -15.50 -10.71 10.45
CA ASP A 129 -15.77 -10.31 11.83
C ASP A 129 -16.03 -8.80 12.04
N GLN A 130 -16.66 -8.15 11.05
CA GLN A 130 -16.96 -6.71 11.05
C GLN A 130 -15.71 -5.79 11.01
N PHE A 131 -14.53 -6.34 10.74
CA PHE A 131 -13.32 -5.55 10.52
C PHE A 131 -13.17 -5.15 9.07
N ARG A 132 -12.88 -3.86 8.84
CA ARG A 132 -12.72 -3.27 7.52
C ARG A 132 -11.34 -2.61 7.43
N PRO A 133 -10.42 -3.13 6.61
CA PRO A 133 -9.21 -2.42 6.24
C PRO A 133 -9.56 -1.12 5.49
N ASP A 134 -8.65 -0.15 5.42
CA ASP A 134 -8.95 1.10 4.71
C ASP A 134 -8.95 0.90 3.19
N THR A 135 -8.09 0.01 2.69
CA THR A 135 -7.94 -0.28 1.27
C THR A 135 -8.00 -1.76 0.96
N ALA A 136 -8.37 -2.12 -0.27
CA ALA A 136 -8.34 -3.48 -0.78
C ALA A 136 -7.76 -3.60 -2.19
N TYR A 137 -7.03 -4.70 -2.41
CA TYR A 137 -6.79 -5.26 -3.74
C TYR A 137 -7.67 -6.48 -3.91
N VAL A 138 -8.57 -6.43 -4.90
CA VAL A 138 -9.54 -7.49 -5.16
C VAL A 138 -9.43 -7.96 -6.59
N VAL A 139 -9.58 -9.27 -6.80
CA VAL A 139 -9.56 -9.86 -8.16
C VAL A 139 -10.75 -9.34 -8.94
N ILE A 140 -10.51 -8.97 -10.19
CA ILE A 140 -11.56 -8.56 -11.14
C ILE A 140 -12.21 -9.84 -11.69
N ALA A 141 -13.14 -10.41 -10.93
CA ALA A 141 -13.97 -11.55 -11.34
C ALA A 141 -15.46 -11.23 -11.14
N ASN A 142 -16.35 -11.97 -11.81
CA ASN A 142 -17.80 -11.74 -11.83
C ASN A 142 -18.54 -12.17 -10.54
N GLU A 143 -17.85 -12.46 -9.43
CA GLU A 143 -18.46 -12.98 -8.20
C GLU A 143 -18.26 -12.09 -6.96
N VAL A 144 -19.19 -12.28 -6.02
CA VAL A 144 -19.41 -11.53 -4.79
C VAL A 144 -18.19 -11.61 -3.87
N SER A 145 -17.71 -10.44 -3.43
CA SER A 145 -16.86 -10.25 -2.24
C SER A 145 -15.61 -11.17 -2.16
N SER A 146 -14.59 -10.89 -2.96
CA SER A 146 -13.32 -11.62 -2.91
C SER A 146 -12.43 -11.23 -1.72
N SER A 147 -11.46 -12.10 -1.39
CA SER A 147 -10.43 -11.81 -0.37
C SER A 147 -9.66 -10.53 -0.71
N ASN A 148 -9.37 -9.72 0.30
CA ASN A 148 -8.44 -8.61 0.15
C ASN A 148 -7.01 -9.16 0.03
N ARG A 149 -6.46 -9.20 -1.18
CA ARG A 149 -5.15 -9.80 -1.44
C ARG A 149 -3.96 -8.97 -0.93
N ALA A 150 -4.18 -7.70 -0.58
CA ALA A 150 -3.17 -6.86 0.08
C ALA A 150 -3.80 -5.70 0.88
N PRO A 151 -4.32 -5.94 2.09
CA PRO A 151 -4.94 -4.90 2.90
C PRO A 151 -3.95 -3.78 3.26
N GLY A 152 -4.48 -2.56 3.33
CA GLY A 152 -3.72 -1.38 3.74
C GLY A 152 -4.44 -0.59 4.81
N ASP A 153 -3.68 0.19 5.55
CA ASP A 153 -4.14 1.03 6.65
C ASP A 153 -3.61 2.45 6.44
N LEU A 154 -4.52 3.42 6.45
CA LEU A 154 -4.25 4.83 6.26
C LEU A 154 -4.12 5.49 7.62
N LYS A 155 -3.01 6.20 7.83
CA LYS A 155 -2.75 6.91 9.07
C LYS A 155 -2.33 8.34 8.79
N VAL A 156 -2.30 9.14 9.84
CA VAL A 156 -1.71 10.47 9.82
C VAL A 156 -0.34 10.42 10.49
N SER A 157 0.60 11.21 9.99
CA SER A 157 2.01 11.20 10.43
C SER A 157 2.22 11.56 11.90
N TRP A 158 1.26 12.21 12.55
CA TRP A 158 1.32 12.47 14.00
C TRP A 158 0.76 11.32 14.86
N LYS A 159 0.20 10.27 14.25
CA LYS A 159 -0.22 9.03 14.92
C LYS A 159 0.70 7.85 14.62
N TRP A 160 1.41 7.87 13.50
CA TRP A 160 2.36 6.82 13.13
C TRP A 160 3.44 7.34 12.19
N GLN A 161 4.69 6.93 12.45
CA GLN A 161 5.82 7.15 11.55
C GLN A 161 6.72 5.92 11.56
N SER A 162 7.35 5.63 10.43
CA SER A 162 8.29 4.52 10.29
C SER A 162 9.54 4.68 11.18
N SER A 163 9.98 5.93 11.37
CA SER A 163 11.12 6.30 12.21
C SER A 163 10.93 5.90 13.68
N TRP A 164 9.69 5.69 14.13
CA TRP A 164 9.40 5.26 15.49
C TRP A 164 9.88 3.83 15.78
N LYS A 165 10.20 3.03 14.76
CA LYS A 165 10.90 1.73 14.89
C LYS A 165 12.15 1.84 15.78
N SER A 166 12.93 2.90 15.59
CA SER A 166 14.20 3.14 16.30
C SER A 166 14.12 4.17 17.41
N SER A 167 12.92 4.70 17.73
CA SER A 167 12.75 5.75 18.75
C SER A 167 13.19 5.29 20.14
N SER A 168 13.76 6.18 20.94
CA SER A 168 14.02 5.91 22.37
C SER A 168 12.75 5.99 23.22
N ASP A 169 11.68 6.62 22.72
CA ASP A 169 10.40 6.73 23.42
C ASP A 169 9.63 5.39 23.34
N PRO A 170 9.37 4.73 24.48
CA PRO A 170 8.64 3.46 24.50
C PRO A 170 7.20 3.59 23.99
N ILE A 171 6.58 4.78 24.09
CA ILE A 171 5.25 5.02 23.54
C ILE A 171 5.31 4.98 22.02
N GLN A 172 6.24 5.69 21.40
CA GLN A 172 6.42 5.69 19.93
C GLN A 172 6.73 4.30 19.40
N LYS A 173 7.62 3.54 20.06
CA LYS A 173 7.88 2.13 19.70
C LYS A 173 6.64 1.25 19.78
N ARG A 174 5.81 1.44 20.81
CA ARG A 174 4.53 0.72 20.95
C ARG A 174 3.57 1.10 19.82
N GLU A 175 3.42 2.38 19.53
CA GLU A 175 2.56 2.87 18.44
C GLU A 175 3.04 2.39 17.06
N TYR A 176 4.35 2.33 16.83
CA TYR A 176 4.94 1.75 15.62
C TYR A 176 4.44 0.31 15.40
N LYS A 177 4.59 -0.53 16.43
CA LYS A 177 4.13 -1.92 16.41
C LYS A 177 2.60 -2.04 16.37
N GLN A 178 1.86 -1.12 16.99
CA GLN A 178 0.40 -1.17 17.03
C GLN A 178 -0.21 -1.08 15.63
N ALA A 179 0.28 -0.18 14.77
CA ALA A 179 -0.23 -0.10 13.39
C ALA A 179 0.19 -1.33 12.56
N LEU A 180 1.39 -1.87 12.78
CA LEU A 180 1.80 -3.13 12.16
C LEU A 180 0.92 -4.30 12.60
N ALA A 181 0.54 -4.37 13.87
CA ALA A 181 -0.38 -5.38 14.39
C ALA A 181 -1.75 -5.29 13.72
N GLN A 182 -2.26 -4.06 13.52
CA GLN A 182 -3.52 -3.83 12.83
C GLN A 182 -3.49 -4.34 11.38
N VAL A 183 -2.46 -3.96 10.61
CA VAL A 183 -2.29 -4.46 9.23
C VAL A 183 -2.08 -5.96 9.20
N ASN A 184 -1.22 -6.51 10.06
CA ASN A 184 -0.97 -7.96 10.14
C ASN A 184 -2.24 -8.76 10.48
N PHE A 185 -3.11 -8.21 11.34
CA PHE A 185 -4.41 -8.80 11.64
C PHE A 185 -5.30 -8.87 10.40
N TYR A 186 -5.42 -7.77 9.65
CA TYR A 186 -6.18 -7.78 8.38
C TYR A 186 -5.59 -8.74 7.35
N MET A 187 -4.25 -8.79 7.27
CA MET A 187 -3.55 -9.75 6.41
C MET A 187 -3.87 -11.18 6.81
N ASP A 188 -3.93 -11.49 8.10
CA ASP A 188 -4.33 -12.81 8.60
C ASP A 188 -5.75 -13.18 8.23
N GLN A 189 -6.71 -12.27 8.47
CA GLN A 189 -8.11 -12.49 8.12
C GLN A 189 -8.29 -12.86 6.64
N HIS A 190 -7.50 -12.23 5.76
CA HIS A 190 -7.59 -12.46 4.31
C HIS A 190 -6.53 -13.43 3.77
N THR A 191 -5.75 -14.09 4.62
CA THR A 191 -4.59 -14.93 4.25
C THR A 191 -3.52 -14.21 3.42
N ALA A 192 -3.56 -12.88 3.33
CA ALA A 192 -2.67 -12.09 2.51
C ALA A 192 -1.23 -12.10 3.05
N LYS A 193 -0.26 -12.23 2.14
CA LYS A 193 1.17 -12.11 2.43
C LYS A 193 1.64 -10.66 2.42
N TYR A 194 0.95 -9.79 1.69
CA TYR A 194 1.35 -8.40 1.48
C TYR A 194 0.35 -7.41 2.07
N GLY A 195 0.84 -6.25 2.47
CA GLY A 195 0.05 -5.13 2.97
C GLY A 195 0.89 -3.87 3.03
N PHE A 196 0.33 -2.79 3.56
CA PHE A 196 1.07 -1.53 3.72
C PHE A 196 0.45 -0.60 4.75
N ILE A 197 1.25 0.35 5.22
CA ILE A 197 0.81 1.52 5.96
C ILE A 197 1.14 2.75 5.10
N LEU A 198 0.18 3.65 4.92
CA LEU A 198 0.38 4.90 4.19
C LEU A 198 -0.02 6.08 5.07
N THR A 199 0.81 7.11 5.08
CA THR A 199 0.55 8.39 5.76
C THR A 199 0.70 9.57 4.80
N ASP A 200 0.39 10.77 5.30
CA ASP A 200 0.62 12.02 4.58
C ASP A 200 2.10 12.35 4.34
N LYS A 201 3.01 11.54 4.90
CA LYS A 201 4.47 11.71 4.79
C LYS A 201 5.19 10.56 4.14
N GLU A 202 4.67 9.34 4.22
CA GLU A 202 5.40 8.15 3.77
C GLU A 202 4.49 6.96 3.52
N LEU A 203 4.99 6.04 2.68
CA LEU A 203 4.47 4.69 2.52
C LEU A 203 5.50 3.68 3.01
N VAL A 204 5.02 2.64 3.69
CA VAL A 204 5.81 1.49 4.10
C VAL A 204 5.09 0.22 3.70
N ALA A 205 5.74 -0.62 2.88
CA ALA A 205 5.22 -1.92 2.49
C ALA A 205 5.53 -2.96 3.56
N VAL A 206 4.59 -3.88 3.78
CA VAL A 206 4.65 -4.93 4.79
C VAL A 206 4.52 -6.28 4.09
N LYS A 207 5.44 -7.20 4.39
CA LYS A 207 5.40 -8.61 4.00
C LYS A 207 5.32 -9.46 5.25
N ARG A 208 4.29 -10.28 5.36
CA ARG A 208 4.16 -11.26 6.43
C ARG A 208 5.04 -12.47 6.14
N LEU A 209 5.81 -12.88 7.13
CA LEU A 209 6.76 -14.00 7.02
C LEU A 209 6.20 -15.28 7.60
N ASP A 210 5.37 -15.17 8.64
CA ASP A 210 4.73 -16.29 9.32
C ASP A 210 3.39 -15.87 9.94
N ARG A 211 2.69 -16.83 10.56
CA ARG A 211 1.45 -16.56 11.29
C ARG A 211 1.65 -16.00 12.70
N ASN A 212 2.89 -15.99 13.20
CA ASN A 212 3.26 -15.69 14.57
C ASN A 212 3.77 -14.26 14.77
N GLY A 213 3.52 -13.36 13.81
CA GLY A 213 3.83 -11.93 13.93
C GLY A 213 5.25 -11.55 13.55
N SER A 214 5.90 -12.34 12.69
CA SER A 214 7.14 -11.94 12.02
C SER A 214 6.83 -11.23 10.70
N LEU A 215 7.34 -9.99 10.57
CA LEU A 215 7.13 -9.14 9.40
C LEU A 215 8.46 -8.70 8.80
N ALA A 216 8.52 -8.63 7.47
CA ALA A 216 9.52 -7.84 6.76
C ALA A 216 8.89 -6.51 6.32
N VAL A 217 9.59 -5.40 6.54
CA VAL A 217 9.07 -4.05 6.33
C VAL A 217 10.02 -3.28 5.42
N SER A 218 9.51 -2.65 4.37
CA SER A 218 10.34 -1.90 3.41
C SER A 218 10.97 -0.66 4.04
N THR A 219 12.00 -0.14 3.39
CA THR A 219 12.40 1.26 3.61
C THR A 219 11.22 2.18 3.32
N ALA A 220 11.08 3.25 4.12
CA ALA A 220 10.03 4.23 3.93
C ALA A 220 10.20 4.99 2.62
N ILE A 221 9.09 5.12 1.89
CA ILE A 221 9.00 5.86 0.63
C ILE A 221 8.31 7.18 0.94
N GLY A 222 9.05 8.29 0.88
CA GLY A 222 8.49 9.61 1.20
C GLY A 222 7.36 9.98 0.23
N TRP A 223 6.30 10.59 0.75
CA TRP A 223 5.11 11.00 0.00
C TRP A 223 5.44 11.82 -1.26
N THR A 224 6.37 12.76 -1.11
CA THR A 224 6.83 13.66 -2.17
C THR A 224 7.99 13.09 -2.99
N THR A 225 8.35 11.82 -2.79
CA THR A 225 9.44 11.16 -3.55
C THR A 225 8.91 10.71 -4.90
N GLY A 226 9.69 10.96 -5.95
CA GLY A 226 9.34 10.58 -7.31
C GLY A 226 10.30 11.18 -8.32
N GLY A 227 10.24 10.68 -9.54
CA GLY A 227 11.16 10.98 -10.62
C GLY A 227 11.92 9.74 -11.10
N ALA A 228 12.78 9.93 -12.08
CA ALA A 228 13.58 8.84 -12.64
C ALA A 228 14.49 8.23 -11.57
N GLY A 229 14.55 6.89 -11.52
CA GLY A 229 15.40 6.17 -10.56
C GLY A 229 14.87 6.12 -9.13
N GLN A 230 13.73 6.75 -8.82
CA GLN A 230 13.17 6.80 -7.49
C GLN A 230 11.89 6.00 -7.37
N LEU A 231 11.75 5.27 -6.26
CA LEU A 231 10.49 4.61 -5.91
C LEU A 231 9.53 5.65 -5.34
N SER A 232 8.43 5.93 -6.05
CA SER A 232 7.35 6.80 -5.59
C SER A 232 6.25 6.00 -4.86
N VAL A 233 5.36 6.71 -4.18
CA VAL A 233 4.16 6.10 -3.55
C VAL A 233 3.29 5.37 -4.59
N LEU A 234 3.06 5.98 -5.75
CA LEU A 234 2.21 5.38 -6.79
C LEU A 234 2.82 4.10 -7.37
N LEU A 235 4.13 4.10 -7.65
CA LEU A 235 4.83 2.92 -8.17
C LEU A 235 4.86 1.79 -7.13
N ALA A 236 5.06 2.14 -5.85
CA ALA A 236 5.05 1.17 -4.76
C ALA A 236 3.68 0.50 -4.58
N LEU A 237 2.59 1.28 -4.54
CA LEU A 237 1.23 0.74 -4.47
C LEU A 237 0.89 -0.10 -5.69
N TRP A 238 1.25 0.37 -6.88
CA TRP A 238 1.08 -0.41 -8.11
C TRP A 238 1.82 -1.75 -8.02
N TYR A 239 3.06 -1.77 -7.52
CA TYR A 239 3.83 -3.00 -7.36
C TYR A 239 3.24 -3.95 -6.30
N ILE A 240 2.71 -3.42 -5.18
CA ILE A 240 1.93 -4.22 -4.22
C ILE A 240 0.73 -4.87 -4.91
N GLY A 241 0.04 -4.16 -5.80
CA GLY A 241 -1.03 -4.72 -6.62
C GLY A 241 -0.56 -5.83 -7.57
N MET A 242 0.65 -5.72 -8.14
CA MET A 242 1.24 -6.80 -8.94
C MET A 242 1.58 -8.02 -8.09
N LEU A 243 2.13 -7.85 -6.89
CA LEU A 243 2.37 -8.93 -5.94
C LEU A 243 1.05 -9.61 -5.49
N ALA A 244 0.00 -8.81 -5.27
CA ALA A 244 -1.33 -9.29 -4.93
C ALA A 244 -1.99 -10.08 -6.09
N ALA A 245 -1.58 -9.85 -7.33
CA ALA A 245 -2.08 -10.57 -8.50
C ALA A 245 -1.45 -11.96 -8.68
N GLU A 246 -0.32 -12.25 -8.03
CA GLU A 246 0.41 -13.53 -8.16
C GLU A 246 -0.31 -14.66 -7.45
N ASP A 247 -0.96 -15.55 -8.20
CA ASP A 247 -1.86 -16.57 -7.66
C ASP A 247 -1.18 -17.56 -6.70
N ASP A 248 0.13 -17.80 -6.87
CA ASP A 248 0.92 -18.69 -6.01
C ASP A 248 1.53 -18.01 -4.78
N ASP A 249 1.59 -16.67 -4.77
CA ASP A 249 2.43 -15.95 -3.80
C ASP A 249 1.68 -14.89 -3.01
N TRP A 250 0.52 -14.41 -3.48
CA TRP A 250 -0.25 -13.39 -2.78
C TRP A 250 -0.69 -13.82 -1.37
N ALA A 251 -0.92 -15.13 -1.17
CA ALA A 251 -1.33 -15.71 0.10
C ALA A 251 -0.12 -16.23 0.90
N LEU A 252 -0.23 -16.20 2.22
CA LEU A 252 0.72 -16.84 3.12
C LEU A 252 0.39 -18.34 3.22
N ASN A 253 1.00 -19.12 2.33
CA ASN A 253 0.99 -20.58 2.39
C ASN A 253 1.87 -21.01 3.57
N VAL A 254 1.23 -21.56 4.62
CA VAL A 254 1.90 -22.21 5.77
C VAL A 254 1.36 -23.62 5.87
#